data_AF-A0A1G4RV94-F1
#
_entry.id   AF-A0A1G4RV94-F1
#
_cell.length_a   1.000
_cell.length_b   1.000
_cell.length_c   1.000
_cell.angle_alpha   90.00
_cell.angle_beta   90.00
_cell.angle_gamma   90.00
#
_symmetry.space_group_name_H-M   'P 1'
#
loop_
_entity.id
_entity.type
_entity.pdbx_description
1 polymer ?
#
loop_
_entity_poly.entity_id
_entity_poly.type
_entity_poly.pdbx_seq_one_letter_code
_entity_poly.pdbx_strand_id
1 'polypeptide(L)'
;MTVSVLASLTACAGATETEQTDGTENTVLVNHMTPREIEESKETEFQLLDKPWENASGGTDSNPYAGYKDKILLGSEYGAIIHGNPVFNALPPKDYDGGSGTVVFQHFNMDSGEIAEEEIVFSDYEDLKIKLRAEFDEEIANGVPAVPIDNDYADLISLYDAVIAGNVEIISQDDLKQYMEYFYENAGAEDEEVQYWEMDDSKVAVIRDNISEYHIYDEELDIRFVVHVTTPPSYDADKAYPALVMTDAVWRFNDVPALYEAMANGQADPQLLITIGFEYDMASWDNEVRGNILCDHKKEFLDFITDNLMPYLSEKYRFDSSGSTLFGHSQGGVFTHYAAFNFDRYENRPFARYIIASPTFWTPYFTDVSDYGEYKNEYGYFDRNTTYDRELFIAAGDQEDADYQEYYGDNDSTLEGVDHLKERLDGHGVTTYQVKIYSSHHYQYVGQMLLEYVKGSVA
;
A
#
# COMPACT_ATOMS: atom_id res chain seq x y z
N MET A 1 2.25 -72.12 36.44
CA MET A 1 1.64 -70.81 36.67
C MET A 1 2.24 -70.29 37.97
N THR A 2 3.05 -69.24 38.06
CA THR A 2 3.42 -68.17 37.13
C THR A 2 4.77 -67.62 37.64
N VAL A 3 5.66 -67.26 36.72
CA VAL A 3 7.04 -66.79 36.95
C VAL A 3 7.03 -65.30 37.29
N SER A 4 7.91 -64.82 38.17
CA SER A 4 8.59 -63.53 37.95
C SER A 4 9.96 -63.48 38.60
N VAL A 5 10.89 -62.88 37.87
CA VAL A 5 12.35 -62.96 37.94
C VAL A 5 12.91 -61.62 38.43
N LEU A 6 14.03 -61.71 39.16
CA LEU A 6 14.93 -60.63 39.59
C LEU A 6 15.40 -59.72 38.44
N ALA A 7 15.68 -58.45 38.72
CA ALA A 7 16.97 -57.84 38.38
C ALA A 7 17.20 -56.52 39.15
N SER A 8 18.33 -56.46 39.85
CA SER A 8 18.96 -55.25 40.36
C SER A 8 19.64 -54.48 39.23
N LEU A 9 19.69 -53.15 39.32
CA LEU A 9 20.67 -52.35 38.57
C LEU A 9 21.20 -51.19 39.40
N THR A 10 22.52 -51.17 39.45
CA THR A 10 23.42 -50.26 40.15
C THR A 10 23.67 -49.02 39.29
N ALA A 11 23.77 -47.87 39.93
CA ALA A 11 24.15 -46.60 39.32
C ALA A 11 25.62 -46.58 38.87
N CYS A 12 25.90 -45.92 37.74
CA CYS A 12 27.20 -45.34 37.42
C CYS A 12 27.01 -43.99 36.72
N ALA A 13 27.75 -43.00 37.21
CA ALA A 13 27.83 -41.65 36.68
C ALA A 13 28.52 -41.60 35.30
N GLY A 14 28.08 -40.70 34.44
CA GLY A 14 28.71 -40.32 33.18
C GLY A 14 28.57 -38.82 32.98
N ALA A 15 29.64 -38.20 32.50
CA ALA A 15 29.98 -36.79 32.60
C ALA A 15 29.04 -35.82 31.87
N THR A 16 28.96 -34.61 32.42
CA THR A 16 28.44 -33.39 31.80
C THR A 16 29.37 -32.93 30.68
N GLU A 17 28.96 -33.11 29.43
CA GLU A 17 29.36 -32.23 28.33
C GLU A 17 28.18 -31.27 28.09
N THR A 18 28.36 -30.02 28.47
CA THR A 18 27.50 -28.91 28.06
C THR A 18 27.83 -28.61 26.59
N GLU A 19 27.06 -29.18 25.67
CA GLU A 19 26.93 -28.61 24.33
C GLU A 19 26.20 -27.28 24.47
N GLN A 20 26.95 -26.19 24.30
CA GLN A 20 26.40 -24.92 23.85
C GLN A 20 25.93 -25.16 22.41
N THR A 21 24.63 -25.38 22.23
CA THR A 21 23.98 -25.32 20.93
C THR A 21 23.95 -23.86 20.51
N ASP A 22 24.73 -23.53 19.47
CA ASP A 22 24.68 -22.28 18.74
C ASP A 22 23.25 -22.13 18.16
N GLY A 23 22.59 -21.03 18.49
CA GLY A 23 21.13 -20.84 18.39
C GLY A 23 20.64 -20.46 17.00
N THR A 24 20.96 -21.24 15.97
CA THR A 24 20.37 -21.09 14.64
C THR A 24 19.83 -22.43 14.15
N GLU A 25 18.78 -22.93 14.82
CA GLU A 25 17.91 -23.92 14.19
C GLU A 25 17.05 -23.18 13.15
N ASN A 26 17.35 -23.38 11.86
CA ASN A 26 16.39 -23.09 10.79
C ASN A 26 15.11 -23.84 11.12
N THR A 27 14.14 -23.14 11.71
CA THR A 27 12.88 -23.74 12.14
C THR A 27 12.13 -24.12 10.88
N VAL A 28 11.91 -25.42 10.67
CA VAL A 28 11.09 -25.90 9.56
C VAL A 28 9.67 -25.41 9.81
N LEU A 29 9.14 -24.62 8.88
CA LEU A 29 7.77 -24.14 8.96
C LEU A 29 6.80 -25.31 8.74
N VAL A 30 5.83 -25.44 9.63
CA VAL A 30 4.81 -26.50 9.59
C VAL A 30 3.60 -25.94 8.86
N ASN A 31 3.16 -26.61 7.78
CA ASN A 31 1.98 -26.20 7.02
C ASN A 31 0.70 -26.69 7.71
N HIS A 32 -0.20 -25.76 8.05
CA HIS A 32 -1.48 -26.03 8.70
C HIS A 32 -2.68 -25.95 7.75
N MET A 33 -2.45 -25.72 6.45
CA MET A 33 -3.52 -25.64 5.47
C MET A 33 -4.37 -26.92 5.47
N THR A 34 -5.69 -26.75 5.42
CA THR A 34 -6.63 -27.86 5.24
C THR A 34 -6.46 -28.48 3.86
N PRO A 35 -6.90 -29.73 3.65
CA PRO A 35 -6.91 -30.33 2.30
C PRO A 35 -7.63 -29.48 1.26
N ARG A 36 -8.66 -28.71 1.67
CA ARG A 36 -9.40 -27.82 0.79
C ARG A 36 -8.58 -26.59 0.42
N GLU A 37 -7.94 -25.96 1.39
CA GLU A 37 -7.04 -24.82 1.14
C GLU A 37 -5.91 -25.22 0.19
N ILE A 38 -5.31 -26.40 0.37
CA ILE A 38 -4.28 -26.92 -0.55
C ILE A 38 -4.86 -27.17 -1.95
N GLU A 39 -6.05 -27.75 -2.06
CA GLU A 39 -6.70 -28.04 -3.35
C GLU A 39 -7.07 -26.76 -4.11
N GLU A 40 -7.50 -25.71 -3.40
CA GLU A 40 -7.91 -24.43 -3.98
C GLU A 40 -6.76 -23.43 -4.17
N SER A 41 -5.56 -23.73 -3.63
CA SER A 41 -4.37 -22.89 -3.75
C SER A 41 -3.46 -23.33 -4.90
N LYS A 42 -2.97 -22.39 -5.69
CA LYS A 42 -2.20 -22.69 -6.91
C LYS A 42 -1.21 -21.59 -7.28
N GLU A 43 -0.13 -22.02 -7.92
CA GLU A 43 0.74 -21.16 -8.72
C GLU A 43 0.11 -20.92 -10.10
N THR A 44 0.10 -19.68 -10.58
CA THR A 44 -0.42 -19.27 -11.89
C THR A 44 0.66 -18.63 -12.75
N GLU A 45 0.38 -18.45 -14.04
CA GLU A 45 1.15 -17.49 -14.83
C GLU A 45 0.94 -16.09 -14.25
N PHE A 46 1.99 -15.27 -14.25
CA PHE A 46 1.94 -13.89 -13.73
C PHE A 46 0.97 -13.01 -14.56
N GLN A 47 -0.04 -12.42 -13.89
CA GLN A 47 -1.16 -11.75 -14.56
C GLN A 47 -1.12 -10.22 -14.46
N LEU A 48 -0.43 -9.60 -13.50
CA LEU A 48 -0.55 -8.14 -13.28
C LEU A 48 -0.40 -7.31 -14.56
N LEU A 49 0.57 -7.65 -15.42
CA LEU A 49 0.81 -6.94 -16.70
C LEU A 49 -0.36 -7.02 -17.70
N ASP A 50 -1.24 -8.01 -17.55
CA ASP A 50 -2.46 -8.18 -18.35
C ASP A 50 -3.69 -7.49 -17.72
N LYS A 51 -3.50 -6.80 -16.59
CA LYS A 51 -4.51 -6.00 -15.86
C LYS A 51 -5.83 -6.76 -15.59
N PRO A 52 -5.78 -7.92 -14.90
CA PRO A 52 -6.92 -8.81 -14.71
C PRO A 52 -8.13 -8.15 -14.02
N TRP A 53 -7.90 -7.15 -13.16
CA TRP A 53 -8.94 -6.39 -12.48
C TRP A 53 -9.84 -5.59 -13.43
N GLU A 54 -9.33 -5.17 -14.60
CA GLU A 54 -10.14 -4.46 -15.61
C GLU A 54 -11.25 -5.36 -16.19
N ASN A 55 -11.06 -6.68 -16.16
CA ASN A 55 -12.05 -7.65 -16.63
C ASN A 55 -12.97 -8.16 -15.52
N ALA A 56 -12.59 -7.96 -14.25
CA ALA A 56 -13.24 -8.53 -13.09
C ALA A 56 -14.33 -7.64 -12.50
N SER A 57 -14.28 -6.33 -12.74
CA SER A 57 -15.21 -5.31 -12.25
C SER A 57 -16.65 -5.41 -12.79
N GLY A 58 -17.02 -6.43 -13.56
CA GLY A 58 -18.43 -6.77 -13.85
C GLY A 58 -19.27 -5.74 -14.62
N GLY A 59 -18.72 -4.58 -14.96
CA GLY A 59 -19.38 -3.54 -15.76
C GLY A 59 -19.42 -3.91 -17.24
N THR A 60 -20.45 -4.64 -17.67
CA THR A 60 -20.74 -4.86 -19.09
C THR A 60 -21.42 -3.66 -19.77
N ASP A 61 -21.51 -2.50 -19.13
CA ASP A 61 -21.70 -1.27 -19.87
C ASP A 61 -20.31 -0.79 -20.26
N SER A 62 -19.91 -1.13 -21.48
CA SER A 62 -18.72 -0.56 -22.10
C SER A 62 -18.85 0.96 -22.00
N ASN A 63 -18.16 1.59 -21.03
CA ASN A 63 -18.09 3.04 -20.94
C ASN A 63 -17.65 3.51 -22.34
N PRO A 64 -18.55 4.15 -23.11
CA PRO A 64 -18.26 4.48 -24.51
C PRO A 64 -17.13 5.52 -24.62
N TYR A 65 -16.75 6.11 -23.48
CA TYR A 65 -15.71 7.11 -23.32
C TYR A 65 -14.51 6.62 -22.49
N ALA A 66 -14.35 5.31 -22.25
CA ALA A 66 -13.22 4.77 -21.48
C ALA A 66 -11.86 5.28 -21.98
N GLY A 67 -11.70 5.42 -23.30
CA GLY A 67 -10.49 5.95 -23.92
C GLY A 67 -10.27 7.45 -23.78
N TYR A 68 -11.09 8.19 -23.02
CA TYR A 68 -10.89 9.62 -22.73
C TYR A 68 -10.03 9.85 -21.49
N LYS A 69 -9.84 8.83 -20.63
CA LYS A 69 -8.99 8.91 -19.42
C LYS A 69 -7.51 9.18 -19.73
N ASP A 70 -7.02 8.78 -20.90
CA ASP A 70 -5.63 8.98 -21.31
C ASP A 70 -5.45 10.17 -22.28
N LYS A 71 -6.45 11.03 -22.40
CA LYS A 71 -6.51 12.05 -23.46
C LYS A 71 -6.68 13.47 -22.94
N ILE A 72 -6.18 14.40 -23.75
CA ILE A 72 -6.49 15.83 -23.66
C ILE A 72 -7.24 16.21 -24.94
N LEU A 73 -8.55 16.42 -24.79
CA LEU A 73 -9.48 16.74 -25.86
C LEU A 73 -9.94 18.19 -25.72
N LEU A 74 -9.85 19.00 -26.78
CA LEU A 74 -10.28 20.39 -26.76
C LEU A 74 -11.43 20.62 -27.73
N GLY A 75 -12.59 20.98 -27.18
CA GLY A 75 -13.72 21.54 -27.91
C GLY A 75 -13.61 23.06 -27.89
N SER A 76 -12.78 23.60 -28.79
CA SER A 76 -12.46 25.04 -28.85
C SER A 76 -13.71 25.91 -28.66
N GLU A 77 -13.66 26.81 -27.67
CA GLU A 77 -14.75 27.72 -27.25
C GLU A 77 -15.91 27.11 -26.43
N TYR A 78 -15.94 25.79 -26.21
CA TYR A 78 -17.04 25.10 -25.51
C TYR A 78 -16.62 24.32 -24.26
N GLY A 79 -15.38 23.84 -24.19
CA GLY A 79 -14.87 23.03 -23.09
C GLY A 79 -13.73 22.12 -23.52
N ALA A 80 -13.18 21.40 -22.56
CA ALA A 80 -12.14 20.40 -22.75
C ALA A 80 -12.45 19.16 -21.89
N ILE A 81 -11.79 18.06 -22.23
CA ILE A 81 -11.75 16.85 -21.41
C ILE A 81 -10.27 16.54 -21.17
N ILE A 82 -9.85 16.53 -19.90
CA ILE A 82 -8.46 16.32 -19.50
C ILE A 82 -8.45 15.10 -18.59
N HIS A 83 -7.87 14.00 -19.06
CA HIS A 83 -7.82 12.74 -18.32
C HIS A 83 -9.19 12.22 -17.83
N GLY A 84 -10.25 12.52 -18.58
CA GLY A 84 -11.63 12.18 -18.21
C GLY A 84 -12.35 13.23 -17.35
N ASN A 85 -11.71 14.35 -17.02
CA ASN A 85 -12.34 15.45 -16.29
C ASN A 85 -12.83 16.53 -17.27
N PRO A 86 -14.11 16.93 -17.22
CA PRO A 86 -14.59 18.06 -18.02
C PRO A 86 -14.07 19.38 -17.45
N VAL A 87 -13.39 20.17 -18.29
CA VAL A 87 -12.84 21.49 -17.94
C VAL A 87 -13.49 22.55 -18.82
N PHE A 88 -14.02 23.61 -18.22
CA PHE A 88 -14.73 24.69 -18.92
C PHE A 88 -14.27 26.09 -18.50
N ASN A 89 -13.46 26.17 -17.45
CA ASN A 89 -12.98 27.43 -16.90
C ASN A 89 -11.62 27.81 -17.49
N ALA A 90 -11.40 29.11 -17.73
CA ALA A 90 -10.13 29.67 -18.20
C ALA A 90 -9.47 28.91 -19.38
N LEU A 91 -10.29 28.45 -20.34
CA LEU A 91 -9.84 27.69 -21.50
C LEU A 91 -8.84 28.47 -22.37
N PRO A 92 -7.88 27.79 -23.03
CA PRO A 92 -6.96 28.44 -23.94
C PRO A 92 -7.68 29.26 -25.01
N PRO A 93 -7.22 30.49 -25.30
CA PRO A 93 -7.76 31.29 -26.39
C PRO A 93 -7.69 30.54 -27.72
N LYS A 94 -8.62 30.85 -28.63
CA LYS A 94 -8.57 30.32 -29.99
C LYS A 94 -7.23 30.66 -30.64
N ASP A 95 -6.61 29.65 -31.25
CA ASP A 95 -5.31 29.77 -31.93
C ASP A 95 -4.16 30.23 -31.01
N TYR A 96 -4.26 29.95 -29.70
CA TYR A 96 -3.22 30.31 -28.72
C TYR A 96 -1.89 29.63 -29.02
N ASP A 97 -0.81 30.41 -29.00
CA ASP A 97 0.54 30.00 -29.38
C ASP A 97 1.57 30.11 -28.23
N GLY A 98 1.11 30.41 -27.01
CA GLY A 98 1.96 30.68 -25.84
C GLY A 98 2.30 32.16 -25.63
N GLY A 99 1.79 33.06 -26.47
CA GLY A 99 1.98 34.51 -26.38
C GLY A 99 1.09 35.21 -25.36
N SER A 100 0.88 36.52 -25.53
CA SER A 100 -0.03 37.31 -24.70
C SER A 100 -1.50 37.03 -25.04
N GLY A 101 -2.40 37.19 -24.08
CA GLY A 101 -3.82 37.01 -24.34
C GLY A 101 -4.71 37.46 -23.18
N THR A 102 -5.96 37.05 -23.28
CA THR A 102 -6.98 37.24 -22.23
C THR A 102 -7.75 35.94 -22.08
N VAL A 103 -7.98 35.52 -20.83
CA VAL A 103 -8.88 34.41 -20.48
C VAL A 103 -9.88 34.88 -19.43
N VAL A 104 -11.00 34.19 -19.32
CA VAL A 104 -12.02 34.45 -18.30
C VAL A 104 -11.98 33.32 -17.29
N PHE A 105 -11.78 33.66 -16.02
CA PHE A 105 -11.91 32.75 -14.91
C PHE A 105 -13.28 32.95 -14.26
N GLN A 106 -14.02 31.88 -14.02
CA GLN A 106 -15.35 31.89 -13.44
C GLN A 106 -15.29 31.34 -12.02
N HIS A 107 -15.67 32.14 -11.03
CA HIS A 107 -15.85 31.69 -9.65
C HIS A 107 -17.29 31.24 -9.45
N PHE A 108 -17.47 29.96 -9.11
CA PHE A 108 -18.79 29.39 -8.86
C PHE A 108 -19.09 29.36 -7.37
N ASN A 109 -20.18 30.02 -6.97
CA ASN A 109 -20.64 29.97 -5.58
C ASN A 109 -21.65 28.81 -5.41
N MET A 110 -21.21 27.72 -4.78
CA MET A 110 -22.01 26.50 -4.58
C MET A 110 -23.30 26.73 -3.76
N ASP A 111 -23.31 27.70 -2.84
CA ASP A 111 -24.46 27.96 -1.97
C ASP A 111 -25.58 28.76 -2.66
N SER A 112 -25.21 29.69 -3.54
CA SER A 112 -26.13 30.61 -4.21
C SER A 112 -26.38 30.25 -5.68
N GLY A 113 -25.51 29.45 -6.29
CA GLY A 113 -25.49 29.16 -7.72
C GLY A 113 -25.09 30.36 -8.58
N GLU A 114 -24.55 31.43 -7.99
CA GLU A 114 -24.07 32.61 -8.71
C GLU A 114 -22.67 32.35 -9.31
N ILE A 115 -22.44 32.93 -10.49
CA ILE A 115 -21.15 32.91 -11.19
C ILE A 115 -20.61 34.33 -11.23
N ALA A 116 -19.42 34.54 -10.68
CA ALA A 116 -18.65 35.76 -10.88
C ALA A 116 -17.55 35.50 -11.92
N GLU A 117 -17.33 36.43 -12.84
CA GLU A 117 -16.31 36.30 -13.88
C GLU A 117 -15.18 37.30 -13.63
N GLU A 118 -13.93 36.82 -13.69
CA GLU A 118 -12.71 37.61 -13.62
C GLU A 118 -11.97 37.53 -14.96
N GLU A 119 -11.62 38.70 -15.52
CA GLU A 119 -10.91 38.80 -16.80
C GLU A 119 -9.40 38.86 -16.57
N ILE A 120 -8.70 37.78 -16.90
CA ILE A 120 -7.25 37.68 -16.72
C ILE A 120 -6.56 38.08 -18.02
N VAL A 121 -5.97 39.27 -18.05
CA VAL A 121 -5.10 39.74 -19.14
C VAL A 121 -3.65 39.40 -18.81
N PHE A 122 -2.94 38.70 -19.70
CA PHE A 122 -1.58 38.21 -19.47
C PHE A 122 -0.62 38.54 -20.63
N SER A 123 0.66 38.75 -20.30
CA SER A 123 1.68 39.14 -21.28
C SER A 123 2.39 37.98 -21.98
N ASP A 124 2.46 36.83 -21.32
CA ASP A 124 3.04 35.58 -21.82
C ASP A 124 2.54 34.40 -20.97
N TYR A 125 2.92 33.17 -21.36
CA TYR A 125 2.47 31.96 -20.69
C TYR A 125 2.92 31.82 -19.23
N GLU A 126 4.09 32.35 -18.85
CA GLU A 126 4.52 32.31 -17.44
C GLU A 126 3.70 33.26 -16.58
N ASP A 127 3.39 34.45 -17.09
CA ASP A 127 2.49 35.41 -16.44
C ASP A 127 1.07 34.84 -16.30
N LEU A 128 0.59 34.09 -17.30
CA LEU A 128 -0.70 33.39 -17.22
C LEU A 128 -0.71 32.35 -16.08
N LYS A 129 0.31 31.48 -15.98
CA LYS A 129 0.39 30.47 -14.91
C LYS A 129 0.33 31.09 -13.52
N ILE A 130 1.06 32.18 -13.31
CA ILE A 130 1.07 32.90 -12.03
C ILE A 130 -0.32 33.44 -11.70
N LYS A 131 -1.01 34.02 -12.69
CA LYS A 131 -2.35 34.60 -12.49
C LYS A 131 -3.42 33.55 -12.25
N LEU A 132 -3.41 32.46 -13.02
CA LEU A 132 -4.33 31.34 -12.80
C LEU A 132 -4.13 30.71 -11.41
N ARG A 133 -2.87 30.50 -10.99
CA ARG A 133 -2.59 29.98 -9.65
C ARG A 133 -3.15 30.88 -8.55
N ALA A 134 -3.10 32.20 -8.73
CA ALA A 134 -3.66 33.14 -7.76
C ALA A 134 -5.19 33.01 -7.63
N GLU A 135 -5.91 32.79 -8.73
CA GLU A 135 -7.36 32.56 -8.68
C GLU A 135 -7.72 31.24 -7.96
N PHE A 136 -7.00 30.16 -8.26
CA PHE A 136 -7.19 28.88 -7.57
C PHE A 136 -6.80 28.96 -6.08
N ASP A 137 -5.75 29.70 -5.72
CA ASP A 137 -5.39 29.96 -4.32
C ASP A 137 -6.48 30.73 -3.56
N GLU A 138 -7.21 31.62 -4.25
CA GLU A 138 -8.36 32.32 -3.67
C GLU A 138 -9.53 31.36 -3.38
N GLU A 139 -9.77 30.36 -4.23
CA GLU A 139 -10.78 29.32 -3.96
C GLU A 139 -10.42 28.49 -2.73
N ILE A 140 -9.15 28.12 -2.58
CA ILE A 140 -8.64 27.43 -1.37
C ILE A 140 -8.84 28.32 -0.14
N ALA A 141 -8.47 29.59 -0.23
CA ALA A 141 -8.64 30.54 0.88
C ALA A 141 -10.11 30.74 1.28
N ASN A 142 -11.04 30.54 0.34
CA ASN A 142 -12.48 30.59 0.57
C ASN A 142 -13.09 29.26 1.06
N GLY A 143 -12.25 28.27 1.37
CA GLY A 143 -12.66 27.04 2.07
C GLY A 143 -12.87 25.83 1.16
N VAL A 144 -12.47 25.89 -0.10
CA VAL A 144 -12.43 24.71 -0.98
C VAL A 144 -11.17 23.87 -0.66
N PRO A 145 -11.24 22.53 -0.61
CA PRO A 145 -10.06 21.70 -0.35
C PRO A 145 -8.94 21.93 -1.37
N ALA A 146 -7.68 21.98 -0.90
CA ALA A 146 -6.53 22.29 -1.74
C ALA A 146 -6.22 21.22 -2.79
N VAL A 147 -6.38 19.94 -2.47
CA VAL A 147 -5.98 18.83 -3.36
C VAL A 147 -6.79 18.80 -4.67
N PRO A 148 -8.14 18.85 -4.67
CA PRO A 148 -8.91 18.97 -5.91
C PRO A 148 -8.54 20.20 -6.73
N ILE A 149 -8.34 21.34 -6.07
CA ILE A 149 -7.98 22.61 -6.72
C ILE A 149 -6.59 22.55 -7.37
N ASP A 150 -5.62 21.91 -6.71
CA ASP A 150 -4.28 21.74 -7.24
C ASP A 150 -4.28 20.80 -8.46
N ASN A 151 -5.13 19.78 -8.45
CA ASN A 151 -5.35 18.89 -9.59
C ASN A 151 -6.02 19.63 -10.77
N ASP A 152 -7.06 20.43 -10.52
CA ASP A 152 -7.72 21.24 -11.55
C ASP A 152 -6.75 22.23 -12.20
N TYR A 153 -5.89 22.87 -11.40
CA TYR A 153 -4.83 23.72 -11.90
C TYR A 153 -3.83 22.93 -12.76
N ALA A 154 -3.35 21.78 -12.28
CA ALA A 154 -2.41 20.95 -13.02
C ALA A 154 -2.99 20.44 -14.36
N ASP A 155 -4.24 20.00 -14.35
CA ASP A 155 -4.98 19.59 -15.55
C ASP A 155 -5.09 20.77 -16.53
N LEU A 156 -5.51 21.96 -16.07
CA LEU A 156 -5.58 23.14 -16.92
C LEU A 156 -4.22 23.50 -17.54
N ILE A 157 -3.12 23.46 -16.77
CA ILE A 157 -1.77 23.70 -17.29
C ILE A 157 -1.38 22.65 -18.33
N SER A 158 -1.72 21.38 -18.13
CA SER A 158 -1.46 20.32 -19.10
C SER A 158 -2.17 20.55 -20.44
N LEU A 159 -3.39 21.12 -20.41
CA LEU A 159 -4.11 21.53 -21.61
C LEU A 159 -3.41 22.67 -22.32
N TYR A 160 -2.96 23.70 -21.60
CA TYR A 160 -2.19 24.80 -22.21
C TYR A 160 -0.89 24.30 -22.85
N ASP A 161 -0.16 23.42 -22.18
CA ASP A 161 1.06 22.80 -22.72
C ASP A 161 0.76 22.00 -23.99
N ALA A 162 -0.32 21.22 -24.01
CA ALA A 162 -0.75 20.46 -25.18
C ALA A 162 -1.15 21.35 -26.35
N VAL A 163 -1.85 22.47 -26.09
CA VAL A 163 -2.22 23.47 -27.11
C VAL A 163 -0.97 24.12 -27.69
N ILE A 164 -0.04 24.59 -26.86
CA ILE A 164 1.21 25.23 -27.29
C ILE A 164 2.07 24.25 -28.11
N ALA A 165 2.13 22.98 -27.69
CA ALA A 165 2.87 21.94 -28.40
C ALA A 165 2.19 21.49 -29.71
N GLY A 166 0.93 21.88 -29.95
CA GLY A 166 0.14 21.41 -31.09
C GLY A 166 -0.28 19.94 -30.98
N ASN A 167 -0.31 19.38 -29.77
CA ASN A 167 -0.57 17.97 -29.47
C ASN A 167 -1.98 17.72 -28.91
N VAL A 168 -2.90 18.65 -29.11
CA VAL A 168 -4.28 18.52 -28.63
C VAL A 168 -5.17 17.81 -29.64
N GLU A 169 -5.98 16.86 -29.18
CA GLU A 169 -7.02 16.22 -30.01
C GLU A 169 -8.28 17.10 -29.98
N ILE A 170 -8.93 17.29 -31.14
CA ILE A 170 -10.14 18.11 -31.23
C ILE A 170 -11.38 17.23 -31.03
N ILE A 171 -12.24 17.62 -30.08
CA ILE A 171 -13.56 17.00 -29.88
C ILE A 171 -14.66 17.90 -30.44
N SER A 172 -15.70 17.29 -31.02
CA SER A 172 -16.85 18.06 -31.52
C SER A 172 -17.71 18.56 -30.36
N GLN A 173 -18.44 19.66 -30.57
CA GLN A 173 -19.36 20.19 -29.55
C GLN A 173 -20.43 19.16 -29.15
N ASP A 174 -20.94 18.39 -30.12
CA ASP A 174 -21.96 17.37 -29.86
C ASP A 174 -21.40 16.19 -29.04
N ASP A 175 -20.14 15.78 -29.28
CA ASP A 175 -19.49 14.70 -28.52
C ASP A 175 -19.11 15.17 -27.12
N LEU A 176 -18.60 16.40 -26.99
CA LEU A 176 -18.32 17.01 -25.68
C LEU A 176 -19.61 17.12 -24.86
N LYS A 177 -20.72 17.55 -25.47
CA LYS A 177 -22.01 17.64 -24.80
C LYS A 177 -22.53 16.28 -24.34
N GLN A 178 -22.45 15.26 -25.19
CA GLN A 178 -22.85 13.89 -24.82
C GLN A 178 -21.96 13.32 -23.72
N TYR A 179 -20.67 13.64 -23.74
CA TYR A 179 -19.74 13.27 -22.67
C TYR A 179 -20.10 13.95 -21.36
N MET A 180 -20.41 15.24 -21.37
CA MET A 180 -20.81 15.96 -20.15
C MET A 180 -22.14 15.46 -19.60
N GLU A 181 -23.12 15.18 -20.45
CA GLU A 181 -24.38 14.54 -20.04
C GLU A 181 -24.10 13.20 -19.36
N TYR A 182 -23.28 12.35 -19.99
CA TYR A 182 -22.84 11.09 -19.39
C TYR A 182 -22.08 11.30 -18.07
N PHE A 183 -21.11 12.21 -18.04
CA PHE A 183 -20.29 12.50 -16.86
C PHE A 183 -21.16 12.93 -15.68
N TYR A 184 -22.05 13.92 -15.86
CA TYR A 184 -22.89 14.42 -14.76
C TYR A 184 -24.07 13.51 -14.40
N GLU A 185 -24.61 12.73 -15.35
CA GLU A 185 -25.60 11.68 -15.04
C GLU A 185 -25.00 10.56 -14.19
N ASN A 186 -23.69 10.33 -14.31
CA ASN A 186 -22.95 9.34 -13.54
C ASN A 186 -22.10 9.94 -12.40
N ALA A 187 -22.00 11.27 -12.28
CA ALA A 187 -21.24 11.97 -11.23
C ALA A 187 -21.83 11.85 -9.81
N GLY A 188 -22.98 11.15 -9.68
CA GLY A 188 -23.59 10.77 -8.40
C GLY A 188 -23.65 9.26 -8.18
N ALA A 189 -23.13 8.45 -9.11
CA ALA A 189 -22.50 7.22 -8.70
C ALA A 189 -21.19 7.69 -8.06
N GLU A 190 -21.03 7.47 -6.76
CA GLU A 190 -19.69 7.50 -6.14
C GLU A 190 -18.74 6.88 -7.14
N ASP A 191 -17.58 7.51 -7.38
CA ASP A 191 -16.51 6.94 -8.19
C ASP A 191 -16.54 5.42 -8.01
N GLU A 192 -16.98 4.68 -9.03
CA GLU A 192 -16.44 3.34 -9.18
C GLU A 192 -14.97 3.63 -9.46
N GLU A 193 -14.21 3.89 -8.39
CA GLU A 193 -12.77 3.98 -8.35
C GLU A 193 -12.35 2.69 -9.03
N VAL A 194 -12.05 2.81 -10.32
CA VAL A 194 -11.83 1.68 -11.20
C VAL A 194 -10.77 0.88 -10.49
N GLN A 195 -11.09 -0.37 -10.13
CA GLN A 195 -10.14 -1.26 -9.49
C GLN A 195 -8.79 -1.08 -10.21
N TYR A 196 -7.74 -0.74 -9.46
CA TYR A 196 -6.44 -0.49 -10.03
C TYR A 196 -5.38 -1.08 -9.11
N TRP A 197 -4.27 -1.45 -9.73
CA TRP A 197 -3.03 -1.81 -9.03
C TRP A 197 -1.97 -0.80 -9.43
N GLU A 198 -1.33 -0.19 -8.45
CA GLU A 198 -0.23 0.75 -8.69
C GLU A 198 1.03 -0.04 -9.08
N MET A 199 1.51 0.21 -10.29
CA MET A 199 2.80 -0.31 -10.75
C MET A 199 3.32 0.46 -11.97
N ASP A 200 4.63 0.38 -12.19
CA ASP A 200 5.27 0.76 -13.45
C ASP A 200 5.43 -0.47 -14.36
N ASP A 201 4.50 -0.64 -15.30
CA ASP A 201 4.44 -1.78 -16.24
C ASP A 201 5.80 -2.05 -16.91
N SER A 202 6.52 -0.98 -17.27
CA SER A 202 7.80 -1.09 -17.98
C SER A 202 8.90 -1.66 -17.09
N LYS A 203 8.93 -1.28 -15.81
CA LYS A 203 9.89 -1.81 -14.84
C LYS A 203 9.52 -3.23 -14.40
N VAL A 204 8.24 -3.52 -14.23
CA VAL A 204 7.75 -4.87 -13.90
C VAL A 204 8.09 -5.84 -15.03
N ALA A 205 7.90 -5.45 -16.29
CA ALA A 205 8.23 -6.29 -17.44
C ALA A 205 9.72 -6.71 -17.49
N VAL A 206 10.63 -5.88 -16.97
CA VAL A 206 12.07 -6.19 -16.91
C VAL A 206 12.37 -7.33 -15.93
N ILE A 207 11.61 -7.44 -14.86
CA ILE A 207 11.83 -8.43 -13.79
C ILE A 207 10.83 -9.59 -13.82
N ARG A 208 9.95 -9.65 -14.84
CA ARG A 208 8.88 -10.65 -15.00
C ARG A 208 9.34 -12.08 -14.73
N ASP A 209 10.47 -12.48 -15.28
CA ASP A 209 10.96 -13.88 -15.19
C ASP A 209 11.40 -14.27 -13.77
N ASN A 210 11.54 -13.29 -12.87
CA ASN A 210 11.87 -13.50 -11.46
C ASN A 210 10.64 -13.54 -10.55
N ILE A 211 9.44 -13.28 -11.08
CA ILE A 211 8.18 -13.19 -10.34
C ILE A 211 7.38 -14.48 -10.53
N SER A 212 6.91 -15.07 -9.44
CA SER A 212 5.90 -16.13 -9.42
C SER A 212 4.63 -15.60 -8.77
N GLU A 213 3.47 -15.93 -9.33
CA GLU A 213 2.15 -15.54 -8.82
C GLU A 213 1.44 -16.75 -8.22
N TYR A 214 0.79 -16.54 -7.09
CA TYR A 214 0.04 -17.55 -6.36
C TYR A 214 -1.34 -17.00 -6.01
N HIS A 215 -2.35 -17.84 -6.11
CA HIS A 215 -3.68 -17.58 -5.54
C HIS A 215 -3.87 -18.57 -4.40
N ILE A 216 -3.96 -18.07 -3.17
CA ILE A 216 -4.03 -18.90 -1.97
C ILE A 216 -5.39 -18.69 -1.30
N TYR A 217 -6.16 -19.75 -1.15
CA TYR A 217 -7.44 -19.72 -0.45
C TYR A 217 -7.24 -19.94 1.05
N ASP A 218 -7.90 -19.12 1.86
CA ASP A 218 -7.97 -19.25 3.30
C ASP A 218 -9.42 -19.56 3.73
N GLU A 219 -9.61 -20.66 4.45
CA GLU A 219 -10.93 -21.16 4.85
C GLU A 219 -11.50 -20.40 6.05
N GLU A 220 -10.66 -19.84 6.92
CA GLU A 220 -11.12 -19.07 8.09
C GLU A 220 -11.69 -17.71 7.67
N LEU A 221 -11.05 -17.07 6.70
CA LEU A 221 -11.49 -15.80 6.11
C LEU A 221 -12.48 -15.97 4.95
N ASP A 222 -12.61 -17.19 4.41
CA ASP A 222 -13.37 -17.53 3.21
C ASP A 222 -13.06 -16.60 2.01
N ILE A 223 -11.78 -16.30 1.84
CA ILE A 223 -11.25 -15.38 0.82
C ILE A 223 -10.04 -16.00 0.14
N ARG A 224 -9.73 -15.56 -1.09
CA ARG A 224 -8.45 -15.84 -1.72
C ARG A 224 -7.56 -14.60 -1.69
N PHE A 225 -6.26 -14.83 -1.57
CA PHE A 225 -5.24 -13.81 -1.69
C PHE A 225 -4.41 -14.06 -2.92
N VAL A 226 -4.08 -12.99 -3.64
CA VAL A 226 -3.03 -13.04 -4.66
C VAL A 226 -1.69 -12.69 -4.01
N VAL A 227 -0.71 -13.56 -4.20
CA VAL A 227 0.62 -13.44 -3.62
C VAL A 227 1.66 -13.48 -4.71
N HIS A 228 2.57 -12.51 -4.70
CA HIS A 228 3.69 -12.47 -5.63
C HIS A 228 4.98 -12.77 -4.88
N VAL A 229 5.79 -13.70 -5.40
CA VAL A 229 7.13 -13.98 -4.90
C VAL A 229 8.14 -13.57 -5.96
N THR A 230 8.93 -12.54 -5.67
CA THR A 230 10.04 -12.11 -6.52
C THR A 230 11.34 -12.65 -5.96
N THR A 231 12.02 -13.47 -6.75
CA THR A 231 13.33 -14.01 -6.42
C THR A 231 14.44 -12.97 -6.63
N PRO A 232 15.51 -12.97 -5.84
CA PRO A 232 16.63 -12.07 -6.05
C PRO A 232 17.37 -12.39 -7.36
N PRO A 233 18.16 -11.44 -7.90
CA PRO A 233 19.04 -11.71 -9.03
C PRO A 233 19.97 -12.89 -8.76
N SER A 234 20.12 -13.79 -9.74
CA SER A 234 20.92 -15.02 -9.60
C SER A 234 20.47 -15.94 -8.45
N TYR A 235 19.17 -16.02 -8.20
CA TYR A 235 18.57 -16.90 -7.21
C TYR A 235 19.08 -18.35 -7.30
N ASP A 236 19.32 -18.94 -6.13
CA ASP A 236 19.77 -20.31 -5.96
C ASP A 236 18.78 -21.03 -5.03
N ALA A 237 18.02 -21.98 -5.57
CA ALA A 237 16.98 -22.70 -4.84
C ALA A 237 17.51 -23.55 -3.67
N ASP A 238 18.82 -23.81 -3.60
CA ASP A 238 19.43 -24.53 -2.49
C ASP A 238 19.89 -23.61 -1.34
N LYS A 239 19.86 -22.29 -1.53
CA LYS A 239 20.23 -21.30 -0.52
C LYS A 239 18.99 -20.72 0.16
N ALA A 240 19.08 -20.51 1.48
CA ALA A 240 18.08 -19.76 2.23
C ALA A 240 18.28 -18.24 2.07
N TYR A 241 17.19 -17.52 1.89
CA TYR A 241 17.17 -16.05 1.78
C TYR A 241 16.20 -15.46 2.80
N PRO A 242 16.51 -14.30 3.39
CA PRO A 242 15.52 -13.50 4.09
C PRO A 242 14.35 -13.18 3.16
N ALA A 243 13.14 -13.07 3.71
CA ALA A 243 11.97 -12.58 2.99
C ALA A 243 11.53 -11.21 3.53
N LEU A 244 11.27 -10.26 2.64
CA LEU A 244 10.50 -9.05 2.94
C LEU A 244 9.07 -9.29 2.48
N VAL A 245 8.17 -9.54 3.43
CA VAL A 245 6.74 -9.77 3.20
C VAL A 245 6.00 -8.46 3.41
N MET A 246 5.24 -8.02 2.41
CA MET A 246 4.56 -6.73 2.38
C MET A 246 3.05 -6.94 2.20
N THR A 247 2.25 -6.36 3.10
CA THR A 247 0.80 -6.24 2.88
C THR A 247 0.49 -5.23 1.79
N ASP A 248 -0.78 -5.15 1.40
CA ASP A 248 -1.28 -4.12 0.47
C ASP A 248 -0.56 -4.14 -0.88
N ALA A 249 -0.46 -5.33 -1.49
CA ALA A 249 0.22 -5.51 -2.78
C ALA A 249 -0.31 -4.58 -3.88
N VAL A 250 -1.57 -4.15 -3.79
CA VAL A 250 -2.20 -3.15 -4.67
C VAL A 250 -1.36 -1.88 -4.81
N TRP A 251 -0.63 -1.46 -3.76
CA TRP A 251 0.34 -0.36 -3.81
C TRP A 251 1.79 -0.85 -3.68
N ARG A 252 2.06 -1.83 -2.80
CA ARG A 252 3.43 -2.27 -2.48
C ARG A 252 4.10 -3.07 -3.59
N PHE A 253 3.36 -3.59 -4.57
CA PHE A 253 3.98 -4.18 -5.73
C PHE A 253 4.75 -3.14 -6.57
N ASN A 254 4.34 -1.87 -6.57
CA ASN A 254 5.06 -0.78 -7.24
C ASN A 254 6.50 -0.61 -6.74
N ASP A 255 6.76 -0.95 -5.47
CA ASP A 255 8.08 -0.80 -4.85
C ASP A 255 9.06 -1.92 -5.30
N VAL A 256 8.55 -3.08 -5.69
CA VAL A 256 9.33 -4.30 -5.98
C VAL A 256 10.44 -4.08 -7.01
N PRO A 257 10.21 -3.42 -8.17
CA PRO A 257 11.28 -3.24 -9.16
C PRO A 257 12.47 -2.42 -8.65
N ALA A 258 12.23 -1.39 -7.83
CA ALA A 258 13.30 -0.57 -7.26
C ALA A 258 14.13 -1.34 -6.22
N LEU A 259 13.46 -2.17 -5.39
CA LEU A 259 14.14 -3.05 -4.45
C LEU A 259 14.95 -4.14 -5.17
N TYR A 260 14.40 -4.72 -6.24
CA TYR A 260 15.11 -5.67 -7.09
C TYR A 260 16.34 -5.04 -7.75
N GLU A 261 16.21 -3.82 -8.30
CA GLU A 261 17.32 -3.09 -8.89
C GLU A 261 18.43 -2.80 -7.86
N ALA A 262 18.08 -2.47 -6.62
CA ALA A 262 19.06 -2.31 -5.55
C ALA A 262 19.86 -3.59 -5.29
N MET A 263 19.21 -4.75 -5.30
CA MET A 263 19.90 -6.05 -5.20
C MET A 263 20.77 -6.33 -6.42
N ALA A 264 20.27 -6.08 -7.63
CA ALA A 264 20.99 -6.31 -8.88
C ALA A 264 22.27 -5.46 -8.99
N ASN A 265 22.23 -4.26 -8.43
CA ASN A 265 23.35 -3.34 -8.37
C ASN A 265 24.28 -3.56 -7.15
N GLY A 266 24.01 -4.58 -6.33
CA GLY A 266 24.79 -4.90 -5.13
C GLY A 266 24.71 -3.83 -4.03
N GLN A 267 23.64 -3.03 -4.02
CA GLN A 267 23.37 -2.01 -3.01
C GLN A 267 22.57 -2.57 -1.82
N ALA A 268 21.85 -3.68 -2.05
CA ALA A 268 21.07 -4.40 -1.06
C ALA A 268 21.46 -5.89 -1.09
N ASP A 269 21.38 -6.55 0.06
CA ASP A 269 21.61 -8.00 0.13
C ASP A 269 20.47 -8.77 -0.56
N PRO A 270 20.78 -9.91 -1.21
CA PRO A 270 19.76 -10.76 -1.84
C PRO A 270 18.69 -11.22 -0.84
N GLN A 271 17.42 -10.99 -1.16
CA GLN A 271 16.26 -11.40 -0.38
C GLN A 271 15.07 -11.72 -1.30
N LEU A 272 14.14 -12.53 -0.81
CA LEU A 272 12.84 -12.76 -1.45
C LEU A 272 11.95 -11.54 -1.16
N LEU A 273 11.30 -11.00 -2.19
CA LEU A 273 10.27 -9.96 -2.01
C LEU A 273 8.91 -10.63 -2.18
N ILE A 274 8.06 -10.57 -1.17
CA ILE A 274 6.75 -11.20 -1.17
C ILE A 274 5.70 -10.12 -0.95
N THR A 275 4.74 -9.96 -1.87
CA THR A 275 3.60 -9.06 -1.68
C THR A 275 2.32 -9.86 -1.52
N ILE A 276 1.44 -9.42 -0.62
CA ILE A 276 0.14 -10.04 -0.34
C ILE A 276 -0.95 -9.03 -0.67
N GLY A 277 -1.85 -9.38 -1.58
CA GLY A 277 -3.02 -8.58 -1.94
C GLY A 277 -4.29 -9.41 -1.96
N PHE A 278 -5.42 -8.72 -2.03
CA PHE A 278 -6.71 -9.35 -2.32
C PHE A 278 -6.79 -9.76 -3.80
N GLU A 279 -7.66 -10.72 -4.12
CA GLU A 279 -7.89 -11.12 -5.50
C GLU A 279 -8.24 -9.94 -6.42
N TYR A 280 -7.92 -10.09 -7.70
CA TYR A 280 -8.10 -9.05 -8.70
C TYR A 280 -9.55 -8.61 -8.92
N ASP A 281 -10.52 -9.42 -8.49
CA ASP A 281 -11.96 -9.10 -8.55
C ASP A 281 -12.47 -8.36 -7.31
N MET A 282 -11.61 -8.12 -6.31
CA MET A 282 -11.94 -7.38 -5.11
C MET A 282 -11.44 -5.93 -5.17
N ALA A 283 -12.19 -5.02 -4.56
CA ALA A 283 -11.77 -3.62 -4.39
C ALA A 283 -10.65 -3.54 -3.33
N SER A 284 -9.44 -3.95 -3.70
CA SER A 284 -8.31 -4.10 -2.80
C SER A 284 -7.76 -2.79 -2.24
N TRP A 285 -8.14 -1.65 -2.84
CA TRP A 285 -7.84 -0.29 -2.37
C TRP A 285 -8.85 0.21 -1.32
N ASP A 286 -10.04 -0.39 -1.26
CA ASP A 286 -11.14 0.08 -0.43
C ASP A 286 -10.85 -0.13 1.06
N ASN A 287 -11.07 0.90 1.87
CA ASN A 287 -10.73 0.85 3.29
C ASN A 287 -11.68 -0.01 4.11
N GLU A 288 -12.92 -0.27 3.67
CA GLU A 288 -13.82 -1.24 4.33
C GLU A 288 -13.31 -2.66 4.10
N VAL A 289 -12.97 -3.02 2.86
CA VAL A 289 -12.38 -4.32 2.51
C VAL A 289 -11.07 -4.55 3.27
N ARG A 290 -10.17 -3.57 3.22
CA ARG A 290 -8.88 -3.62 3.91
C ARG A 290 -9.06 -3.65 5.42
N GLY A 291 -9.91 -2.78 5.98
CA GLY A 291 -10.19 -2.68 7.40
C GLY A 291 -10.79 -3.97 7.98
N ASN A 292 -11.70 -4.60 7.23
CA ASN A 292 -12.28 -5.89 7.59
C ASN A 292 -11.20 -6.96 7.83
N ILE A 293 -10.13 -6.98 7.02
CA ILE A 293 -9.09 -8.03 7.10
C ILE A 293 -7.91 -7.61 7.98
N LEU A 294 -7.39 -6.40 7.78
CA LEU A 294 -6.19 -5.90 8.47
C LEU A 294 -6.47 -5.42 9.91
N CYS A 295 -7.73 -5.10 10.25
CA CYS A 295 -8.09 -4.56 11.56
C CYS A 295 -9.08 -5.47 12.32
N ASP A 296 -10.23 -5.84 11.73
CA ASP A 296 -11.22 -6.68 12.40
C ASP A 296 -10.73 -8.14 12.50
N HIS A 297 -10.46 -8.76 11.34
CA HIS A 297 -9.94 -10.13 11.21
C HIS A 297 -8.42 -10.26 11.22
N LYS A 298 -7.72 -9.33 11.91
CA LYS A 298 -6.26 -9.30 12.02
C LYS A 298 -5.65 -10.59 12.60
N LYS A 299 -6.40 -11.33 13.42
CA LYS A 299 -5.95 -12.60 13.99
C LYS A 299 -5.93 -13.67 12.90
N GLU A 300 -7.06 -13.87 12.23
CA GLU A 300 -7.23 -14.84 11.16
C GLU A 300 -6.26 -14.53 10.00
N PHE A 301 -6.02 -13.26 9.68
CA PHE A 301 -5.02 -12.89 8.70
C PHE A 301 -3.58 -13.20 9.15
N LEU A 302 -3.27 -13.13 10.44
CA LEU A 302 -1.98 -13.56 10.96
C LEU A 302 -1.82 -15.09 10.96
N ASP A 303 -2.90 -15.83 11.24
CA ASP A 303 -2.96 -17.28 11.11
C ASP A 303 -2.67 -17.68 9.65
N PHE A 304 -3.35 -17.03 8.69
CA PHE A 304 -3.10 -17.20 7.26
C PHE A 304 -1.62 -16.99 6.90
N ILE A 305 -1.01 -15.87 7.30
CA ILE A 305 0.39 -15.60 6.94
C ILE A 305 1.34 -16.63 7.59
N THR A 306 1.15 -16.90 8.88
CA THR A 306 2.14 -17.61 9.71
C THR A 306 2.05 -19.12 9.56
N ASP A 307 0.84 -19.67 9.50
CA ASP A 307 0.57 -21.11 9.54
C ASP A 307 0.16 -21.70 8.18
N ASN A 308 -0.29 -20.85 7.23
CA ASN A 308 -0.68 -21.28 5.89
C ASN A 308 0.34 -20.81 4.82
N LEU A 309 0.41 -19.51 4.55
CA LEU A 309 1.15 -18.93 3.43
C LEU A 309 2.66 -19.18 3.51
N MET A 310 3.31 -18.78 4.60
CA MET A 310 4.77 -18.92 4.73
C MET A 310 5.21 -20.39 4.70
N PRO A 311 4.54 -21.33 5.40
CA PRO A 311 4.82 -22.75 5.26
C PRO A 311 4.57 -23.30 3.84
N TYR A 312 3.46 -22.92 3.18
CA TYR A 312 3.17 -23.33 1.79
C TYR A 312 4.28 -22.90 0.83
N LEU A 313 4.70 -21.63 0.90
CA LEU A 313 5.80 -21.13 0.08
C LEU A 313 7.13 -21.80 0.44
N SER A 314 7.31 -22.27 1.68
CA SER A 314 8.55 -22.90 2.14
C SER A 314 8.85 -24.25 1.46
N GLU A 315 7.83 -24.86 0.83
CA GLU A 315 8.00 -26.07 0.02
C GLU A 315 8.83 -25.81 -1.25
N LYS A 316 8.81 -24.57 -1.75
CA LYS A 316 9.54 -24.14 -2.97
C LYS A 316 10.69 -23.17 -2.67
N TYR A 317 10.54 -22.32 -1.67
CA TYR A 317 11.51 -21.27 -1.31
C TYR A 317 12.13 -21.56 0.06
N ARG A 318 13.46 -21.49 0.16
CA ARG A 318 14.14 -21.66 1.45
C ARG A 318 14.21 -20.30 2.17
N PHE A 319 13.54 -20.19 3.30
CA PHE A 319 13.54 -18.96 4.10
C PHE A 319 14.63 -18.95 5.16
N ASP A 320 15.28 -17.80 5.32
CA ASP A 320 16.05 -17.44 6.50
C ASP A 320 15.18 -16.58 7.44
N SER A 321 14.44 -17.26 8.33
CA SER A 321 13.54 -16.59 9.26
C SER A 321 14.25 -15.62 10.23
N SER A 322 15.57 -15.77 10.43
CA SER A 322 16.34 -14.85 11.27
C SER A 322 16.55 -13.46 10.64
N GLY A 323 16.41 -13.37 9.31
CA GLY A 323 16.49 -12.12 8.57
C GLY A 323 15.17 -11.61 8.01
N SER A 324 14.12 -12.44 8.01
CA SER A 324 12.83 -12.12 7.39
C SER A 324 12.05 -11.04 8.14
N THR A 325 11.35 -10.21 7.37
CA THR A 325 10.64 -9.01 7.80
C THR A 325 9.19 -9.05 7.34
N LEU A 326 8.26 -8.71 8.22
CA LEU A 326 6.88 -8.35 7.84
C LEU A 326 6.73 -6.83 7.84
N PHE A 327 6.17 -6.29 6.76
CA PHE A 327 5.94 -4.86 6.56
C PHE A 327 4.45 -4.60 6.34
N GLY A 328 3.96 -3.52 6.94
CA GLY A 328 2.69 -2.92 6.59
C GLY A 328 2.65 -1.42 6.88
N HIS A 329 1.80 -0.73 6.13
CA HIS A 329 1.61 0.73 6.21
C HIS A 329 0.14 1.09 6.43
N SER A 330 -0.14 2.16 7.16
CA SER A 330 -1.50 2.59 7.47
C SER A 330 -2.28 1.50 8.25
N GLN A 331 -3.42 1.02 7.73
CA GLN A 331 -4.11 -0.16 8.28
C GLN A 331 -3.22 -1.41 8.29
N GLY A 332 -2.33 -1.59 7.30
CA GLY A 332 -1.31 -2.63 7.31
C GLY A 332 -0.28 -2.43 8.42
N GLY A 333 -0.03 -1.17 8.84
CA GLY A 333 0.79 -0.84 10.00
C GLY A 333 0.14 -1.27 11.31
N VAL A 334 -1.18 -1.09 11.43
CA VAL A 334 -1.98 -1.62 12.56
C VAL A 334 -1.91 -3.15 12.61
N PHE A 335 -2.08 -3.82 11.47
CA PHE A 335 -1.91 -5.27 11.38
C PHE A 335 -0.49 -5.72 11.76
N THR A 336 0.53 -5.04 11.25
CA THR A 336 1.93 -5.41 11.53
C THR A 336 2.30 -5.19 13.00
N HIS A 337 1.73 -4.17 13.64
CA HIS A 337 1.78 -4.00 15.09
C HIS A 337 1.14 -5.20 15.81
N TYR A 338 -0.05 -5.64 15.40
CA TYR A 338 -0.67 -6.85 15.94
C TYR A 338 0.23 -8.10 15.81
N ALA A 339 0.80 -8.32 14.62
CA ALA A 339 1.70 -9.43 14.35
C ALA A 339 2.96 -9.40 15.24
N ALA A 340 3.57 -8.22 15.37
CA ALA A 340 4.77 -8.01 16.16
C ALA A 340 4.61 -8.30 17.66
N PHE A 341 3.38 -8.31 18.18
CA PHE A 341 3.07 -8.58 19.59
C PHE A 341 2.20 -9.82 19.81
N ASN A 342 2.01 -10.64 18.77
CA ASN A 342 1.35 -11.95 18.87
C ASN A 342 2.17 -13.09 18.29
N PHE A 343 3.35 -12.83 17.71
CA PHE A 343 4.24 -13.88 17.16
C PHE A 343 4.59 -14.99 18.15
N ASP A 344 4.57 -14.71 19.47
CA ASP A 344 4.88 -15.69 20.52
C ASP A 344 3.83 -16.80 20.63
N ARG A 345 2.62 -16.54 20.11
CA ARG A 345 1.49 -17.47 20.13
C ARG A 345 1.57 -18.55 19.05
N TYR A 346 2.50 -18.42 18.10
CA TYR A 346 2.66 -19.32 16.97
C TYR A 346 3.88 -20.24 17.14
N GLU A 347 3.74 -21.49 16.70
CA GLU A 347 4.87 -22.42 16.53
C GLU A 347 5.77 -21.95 15.39
N ASN A 348 5.15 -21.60 14.27
CA ASN A 348 5.82 -20.97 13.14
C ASN A 348 6.25 -19.54 13.51
N ARG A 349 7.51 -19.22 13.26
CA ARG A 349 8.09 -17.89 13.52
C ARG A 349 8.84 -17.41 12.29
N PRO A 350 8.12 -17.11 11.19
CA PRO A 350 8.76 -16.78 9.91
C PRO A 350 9.46 -15.42 9.91
N PHE A 351 9.22 -14.55 10.89
CA PHE A 351 9.73 -13.19 10.94
C PHE A 351 10.52 -12.91 12.23
N ALA A 352 11.71 -12.35 12.06
CA ALA A 352 12.51 -11.77 13.15
C ALA A 352 12.32 -10.25 13.26
N ARG A 353 11.82 -9.61 12.20
CA ARG A 353 11.73 -8.16 12.07
C ARG A 353 10.33 -7.72 11.65
N TYR A 354 9.92 -6.53 12.09
CA TYR A 354 8.64 -5.93 11.74
C TYR A 354 8.81 -4.45 11.42
N ILE A 355 8.24 -4.01 10.29
CA ILE A 355 8.17 -2.59 9.93
C ILE A 355 6.74 -2.10 10.16
N ILE A 356 6.57 -1.21 11.12
CA ILE A 356 5.29 -0.60 11.48
C ILE A 356 5.30 0.84 10.96
N ALA A 357 4.78 1.04 9.74
CA ALA A 357 4.80 2.34 9.06
C ALA A 357 3.44 3.06 9.17
N SER A 358 3.45 4.28 9.70
CA SER A 358 2.28 5.16 9.91
C SER A 358 1.04 4.41 10.39
N PRO A 359 1.11 3.66 11.52
CA PRO A 359 -0.02 2.85 11.96
C PRO A 359 -1.22 3.74 12.29
N THR A 360 -2.32 3.56 11.57
CA THR A 360 -3.54 4.38 11.72
C THR A 360 -4.39 3.92 12.91
N PHE A 361 -3.84 4.00 14.13
CA PHE A 361 -4.56 3.63 15.36
C PHE A 361 -5.84 4.44 15.63
N TRP A 362 -6.06 5.52 14.87
CA TRP A 362 -7.18 6.45 14.96
C TRP A 362 -8.32 6.17 14.00
N THR A 363 -8.12 5.33 12.97
CA THR A 363 -9.12 5.16 11.91
C THR A 363 -10.36 4.41 12.42
N PRO A 364 -11.59 4.77 12.00
CA PRO A 364 -12.80 4.08 12.43
C PRO A 364 -12.77 2.59 12.09
N TYR A 365 -12.13 2.20 10.98
CA TYR A 365 -11.94 0.80 10.60
C TYR A 365 -11.17 -0.03 11.66
N PHE A 366 -10.42 0.64 12.53
CA PHE A 366 -9.74 0.00 13.65
C PHE A 366 -10.42 0.30 15.00
N THR A 367 -10.81 1.55 15.26
CA THR A 367 -11.36 1.93 16.57
C THR A 367 -12.75 1.37 16.84
N ASP A 368 -13.48 0.96 15.80
CA ASP A 368 -14.80 0.33 15.94
C ASP A 368 -14.72 -1.20 16.11
N VAL A 369 -13.52 -1.78 15.99
CA VAL A 369 -13.28 -3.20 16.26
C VAL A 369 -13.41 -3.47 17.76
N SER A 370 -14.09 -4.57 18.12
CA SER A 370 -14.48 -4.85 19.51
C SER A 370 -13.32 -4.93 20.52
N ASP A 371 -12.12 -5.31 20.06
CA ASP A 371 -10.91 -5.49 20.86
C ASP A 371 -9.87 -4.38 20.65
N TYR A 372 -10.21 -3.28 19.96
CA TYR A 372 -9.22 -2.27 19.55
C TYR A 372 -8.35 -1.81 20.74
N GLY A 373 -8.95 -1.57 21.91
CA GLY A 373 -8.24 -1.09 23.11
C GLY A 373 -7.08 -1.96 23.58
N GLU A 374 -7.00 -3.23 23.16
CA GLU A 374 -5.89 -4.14 23.47
C GLU A 374 -4.54 -3.68 22.90
N TYR A 375 -4.51 -2.89 21.81
CA TYR A 375 -3.25 -2.40 21.24
C TYR A 375 -2.46 -1.54 22.24
N LYS A 376 -3.16 -0.86 23.16
CA LYS A 376 -2.55 0.03 24.16
C LYS A 376 -1.71 -0.71 25.21
N ASN A 377 -1.85 -2.03 25.28
CA ASN A 377 -1.03 -2.91 26.13
C ASN A 377 -0.38 -4.03 25.30
N GLU A 378 -0.11 -3.75 24.01
CA GLU A 378 0.54 -4.70 23.09
C GLU A 378 -0.13 -6.07 23.09
N TYR A 379 -1.48 -6.08 23.12
CA TYR A 379 -2.32 -7.28 23.14
C TYR A 379 -1.95 -8.25 24.28
N GLY A 380 -1.47 -7.72 25.40
CA GLY A 380 -1.01 -8.46 26.57
C GLY A 380 0.32 -9.18 26.35
N TYR A 381 1.14 -8.82 25.36
CA TYR A 381 2.44 -9.47 25.10
C TYR A 381 3.33 -9.46 26.33
N PHE A 382 3.46 -8.31 26.99
CA PHE A 382 4.30 -8.14 28.17
C PHE A 382 3.71 -8.74 29.46
N ASP A 383 2.44 -9.15 29.44
CA ASP A 383 1.86 -9.99 30.49
C ASP A 383 2.27 -11.46 30.31
N ARG A 384 2.44 -11.90 29.06
CA ARG A 384 2.85 -13.26 28.69
C ARG A 384 4.37 -13.46 28.72
N ASN A 385 5.13 -12.42 28.38
CA ASN A 385 6.57 -12.50 28.12
C ASN A 385 7.34 -11.44 28.90
N THR A 386 8.50 -11.81 29.44
CA THR A 386 9.38 -10.89 30.19
C THR A 386 10.46 -10.24 29.34
N THR A 387 10.59 -10.63 28.07
CA THR A 387 11.59 -10.14 27.11
C THR A 387 10.95 -10.02 25.73
N TYR A 388 11.46 -9.11 24.90
CA TYR A 388 11.08 -8.96 23.50
C TYR A 388 12.31 -9.26 22.62
N ASP A 389 12.22 -10.25 21.74
CA ASP A 389 13.33 -10.78 20.94
C ASP A 389 13.13 -10.59 19.42
N ARG A 390 12.37 -9.56 19.03
CA ARG A 390 12.18 -9.14 17.64
C ARG A 390 12.71 -7.73 17.42
N GLU A 391 13.00 -7.40 16.16
CA GLU A 391 13.44 -6.06 15.76
C GLU A 391 12.26 -5.27 15.19
N LEU A 392 12.05 -4.05 15.68
CA LEU A 392 11.00 -3.15 15.21
C LEU A 392 11.60 -1.95 14.48
N PHE A 393 11.12 -1.66 13.28
CA PHE A 393 11.36 -0.40 12.60
C PHE A 393 10.04 0.36 12.47
N ILE A 394 9.90 1.44 13.23
CA ILE A 394 8.68 2.26 13.27
C ILE A 394 8.94 3.51 12.45
N ALA A 395 8.05 3.82 11.52
CA ALA A 395 8.19 4.98 10.64
C ALA A 395 6.90 5.80 10.57
N ALA A 396 7.02 7.10 10.34
CA ALA A 396 5.91 7.98 9.99
C ALA A 396 6.43 9.23 9.26
N GLY A 397 5.55 9.97 8.62
CA GLY A 397 5.77 11.29 8.03
C GLY A 397 5.41 12.41 8.99
N ASP A 398 6.16 13.51 8.98
CA ASP A 398 5.91 14.68 9.83
C ASP A 398 4.75 15.57 9.36
N GLN A 399 4.18 15.33 8.17
CA GLN A 399 3.08 16.11 7.59
C GLN A 399 1.72 15.41 7.67
N GLU A 400 1.69 14.14 8.12
CA GLU A 400 0.48 13.32 8.14
C GLU A 400 -0.63 13.85 9.04
N ASP A 401 -0.24 14.46 10.16
CA ASP A 401 -1.19 14.93 11.17
C ASP A 401 -2.12 16.02 10.62
N ALA A 402 -1.62 16.84 9.70
CA ALA A 402 -2.44 17.83 9.01
C ALA A 402 -3.39 17.19 8.00
N ASP A 403 -2.96 16.10 7.33
CA ASP A 403 -3.74 15.43 6.29
C ASP A 403 -5.02 14.78 6.85
N TYR A 404 -4.97 14.28 8.09
CA TYR A 404 -6.08 13.55 8.71
C TYR A 404 -6.66 14.19 9.96
N GLN A 405 -6.40 15.49 10.17
CA GLN A 405 -6.81 16.20 11.40
C GLN A 405 -8.31 16.04 11.71
N GLU A 406 -9.17 16.00 10.69
CA GLU A 406 -10.62 15.84 10.87
C GLU A 406 -11.05 14.43 11.31
N TYR A 407 -10.22 13.40 11.06
CA TYR A 407 -10.53 12.00 11.35
C TYR A 407 -10.09 11.55 12.75
N TYR A 408 -9.24 12.30 13.43
CA TYR A 408 -8.72 11.90 14.74
C TYR A 408 -9.80 11.91 15.83
N GLY A 409 -10.70 12.90 15.80
CA GLY A 409 -11.71 13.05 16.85
C GLY A 409 -11.05 13.16 18.23
N ASP A 410 -11.34 12.19 19.11
CA ASP A 410 -10.74 12.08 20.46
C ASP A 410 -9.53 11.10 20.51
N ASN A 411 -9.13 10.53 19.38
CA ASN A 411 -8.00 9.60 19.28
C ASN A 411 -6.67 10.36 19.09
N ASP A 412 -5.56 9.67 19.39
CA ASP A 412 -4.21 10.14 19.10
C ASP A 412 -4.04 10.34 17.58
N SER A 413 -3.29 11.36 17.16
CA SER A 413 -2.82 11.48 15.78
C SER A 413 -1.88 10.32 15.37
N THR A 414 -1.46 10.25 14.10
CA THR A 414 -0.47 9.23 13.70
C THR A 414 0.84 9.41 14.47
N LEU A 415 1.34 10.65 14.59
CA LEU A 415 2.59 10.93 15.31
C LEU A 415 2.45 10.70 16.81
N GLU A 416 1.33 11.11 17.43
CA GLU A 416 1.05 10.84 18.84
C GLU A 416 0.96 9.33 19.11
N GLY A 417 0.34 8.56 18.22
CA GLY A 417 0.27 7.10 18.31
C GLY A 417 1.64 6.42 18.24
N VAL A 418 2.52 6.90 17.35
CA VAL A 418 3.92 6.45 17.26
C VAL A 418 4.71 6.79 18.52
N ASP A 419 4.57 8.02 19.03
CA ASP A 419 5.24 8.46 20.26
C ASP A 419 4.76 7.64 21.47
N HIS A 420 3.46 7.40 21.62
CA HIS A 420 2.93 6.56 22.70
C HIS A 420 3.39 5.10 22.57
N LEU A 421 3.48 4.53 21.36
CA LEU A 421 4.06 3.19 21.17
C LEU A 421 5.52 3.16 21.63
N LYS A 422 6.31 4.16 21.25
CA LYS A 422 7.69 4.32 21.69
C LYS A 422 7.80 4.39 23.23
N GLU A 423 6.95 5.19 23.88
CA GLU A 423 6.94 5.31 25.34
C GLU A 423 6.62 3.97 26.03
N ARG A 424 5.68 3.18 25.49
CA ARG A 424 5.36 1.85 26.02
C ARG A 424 6.51 0.87 25.84
N LEU A 425 7.16 0.86 24.67
CA LEU A 425 8.37 0.05 24.41
C LEU A 425 9.51 0.38 25.39
N ASP A 426 9.77 1.67 25.60
CA ASP A 426 10.75 2.15 26.58
C ASP A 426 10.37 1.72 28.01
N GLY A 427 9.10 1.82 28.37
CA GLY A 427 8.57 1.41 29.66
C GLY A 427 8.75 -0.08 29.96
N HIS A 428 8.68 -0.93 28.93
CA HIS A 428 8.95 -2.36 29.01
C HIS A 428 10.43 -2.74 28.82
N GLY A 429 11.31 -1.75 28.59
CA GLY A 429 12.76 -1.97 28.44
C GLY A 429 13.15 -2.65 27.13
N VAL A 430 12.32 -2.54 26.09
CA VAL A 430 12.66 -3.06 24.75
C VAL A 430 13.74 -2.18 24.14
N THR A 431 14.85 -2.79 23.70
CA THR A 431 15.99 -2.07 23.11
C THR A 431 16.17 -2.33 21.61
N THR A 432 15.41 -3.26 21.05
CA THR A 432 15.51 -3.71 19.66
C THR A 432 14.46 -3.01 18.78
N TYR A 433 14.36 -1.69 18.90
CA TYR A 433 13.49 -0.89 18.05
C TYR A 433 14.17 0.39 17.57
N GLN A 434 13.74 0.89 16.41
CA GLN A 434 14.12 2.19 15.88
C GLN A 434 12.86 2.96 15.48
N VAL A 435 12.86 4.27 15.67
CA VAL A 435 11.82 5.16 15.14
C VAL A 435 12.45 6.15 14.18
N LYS A 436 11.87 6.30 12.99
CA LYS A 436 12.30 7.28 11.99
C LYS A 436 11.12 8.09 11.46
N ILE A 437 11.18 9.40 11.67
CA ILE A 437 10.21 10.34 11.11
C ILE A 437 10.78 10.94 9.82
N TYR A 438 10.05 10.80 8.72
CA TYR A 438 10.37 11.31 7.40
C TYR A 438 9.73 12.69 7.21
N SER A 439 10.40 13.58 6.47
CA SER A 439 9.76 14.84 6.09
C SER A 439 8.86 14.60 4.88
N SER A 440 7.61 14.22 5.14
CA SER A 440 6.69 13.67 4.14
C SER A 440 5.27 13.56 4.66
N HIS A 441 4.32 13.46 3.73
CA HIS A 441 2.94 13.08 3.95
C HIS A 441 2.79 11.55 4.11
N HIS A 442 1.55 11.06 4.24
CA HIS A 442 1.22 9.71 4.73
C HIS A 442 1.89 8.54 4.02
N TYR A 443 2.01 8.56 2.70
CA TYR A 443 2.46 7.39 1.93
C TYR A 443 3.71 7.65 1.11
N GLN A 444 4.04 8.92 0.83
CA GLN A 444 5.07 9.31 -0.13
C GLN A 444 6.48 8.89 0.30
N TYR A 445 6.71 8.69 1.61
CA TYR A 445 7.99 8.23 2.12
C TYR A 445 8.20 6.71 1.99
N VAL A 446 7.14 5.91 1.77
CA VAL A 446 7.18 4.44 1.93
C VAL A 446 8.19 3.80 0.99
N GLY A 447 8.17 4.13 -0.30
CA GLY A 447 9.11 3.58 -1.27
C GLY A 447 10.58 3.94 -0.96
N GLN A 448 10.84 5.17 -0.52
CA GLN A 448 12.17 5.59 -0.06
C GLN A 448 12.60 4.81 1.18
N MET A 449 11.70 4.65 2.16
CA MET A 449 11.96 3.95 3.40
C MET A 449 12.29 2.48 3.16
N LEU A 450 11.50 1.77 2.34
CA LEU A 450 11.78 0.39 1.96
C LEU A 450 13.15 0.26 1.28
N LEU A 451 13.49 1.19 0.39
CA LEU A 451 14.79 1.21 -0.30
C LEU A 451 15.96 1.45 0.67
N GLU A 452 15.80 2.36 1.64
CA GLU A 452 16.80 2.59 2.69
C GLU A 452 16.96 1.37 3.60
N TYR A 453 15.86 0.69 3.94
CA TYR A 453 15.82 -0.49 4.78
C TYR A 453 16.59 -1.65 4.14
N VAL A 454 16.27 -2.01 2.90
CA VAL A 454 16.95 -3.13 2.21
C VAL A 454 18.44 -2.87 1.95
N LYS A 455 18.85 -1.59 1.88
CA LYS A 455 20.25 -1.17 1.75
C LYS A 455 21.01 -1.18 3.08
N GLY A 456 20.35 -1.50 4.20
CA GLY A 456 20.94 -1.45 5.53
C GLY A 456 21.29 -0.02 5.99
N SER A 457 20.66 1.00 5.41
CA SER A 457 20.90 2.41 5.78
C SER A 457 20.10 2.85 7.01
N VAL A 458 19.17 2.01 7.46
CA VAL A 458 18.31 2.22 8.63
C VAL A 458 18.14 0.93 9.48
N ALA A 459 18.92 -0.12 9.17
CA ALA A 459 18.90 -1.41 9.89
C ALA A 459 19.89 -1.42 11.05
#